data_AF-A0AA46SEV4-F1
#
_entry.id   AF-A0AA46SEV4-F1
#
_cell.length_a   1.000
_cell.length_b   1.000
_cell.length_c   1.000
_cell.angle_alpha   90.00
_cell.angle_beta   90.00
_cell.angle_gamma   90.00
#
_symmetry.space_group_name_H-M   'P 1'
#
loop_
_entity.id
_entity.type
_entity.pdbx_description
1 polymer ?
#
loop_
_entity_poly.entity_id
_entity_poly.type
_entity_poly.pdbx_seq_one_letter_code
_entity_poly.pdbx_strand_id
1 'polypeptide(L)' 'MWILTLFLQDRIQMFEYENREEARIELKKAKGCKILSEIIHFRDFENK' A
#
# COMPACT_ATOMS: atom_id res chain seq x y z
N MET A 1 5.06 -3.92 7.26
CA MET A 1 5.41 -3.13 6.06
C MET A 1 4.46 -3.46 4.92
N TRP A 2 3.55 -2.55 4.63
CA TRP A 2 2.55 -2.63 3.57
C TRP A 2 2.82 -1.51 2.57
N ILE A 3 2.82 -1.84 1.28
CA ILE A 3 3.04 -0.84 0.23
C ILE A 3 1.77 -0.68 -0.60
N LEU A 4 1.29 0.56 -0.69
CA LEU A 4 0.19 0.94 -1.57
C LEU A 4 0.75 1.73 -2.75
N THR A 5 0.52 1.23 -3.97
CA THR A 5 0.91 1.91 -5.21
C THR A 5 -0.31 2.44 -5.94
N LEU A 6 -0.40 3.77 -6.05
CA LEU A 6 -1.50 4.47 -6.70
C LEU A 6 -1.06 5.06 -8.04
N PHE A 7 -1.93 4.97 -9.04
CA PHE A 7 -1.81 5.72 -10.29
C PHE A 7 -2.76 6.90 -10.28
N LEU A 8 -2.16 8.08 -10.21
CA LEU A 8 -2.82 9.37 -10.05
C LEU A 8 -2.41 10.24 -11.23
N GLN A 9 -3.35 10.52 -12.14
CA GLN A 9 -3.15 11.48 -13.25
C GLN A 9 -1.79 11.30 -13.96
N ASP A 10 -1.55 10.10 -14.48
CA ASP A 10 -0.33 9.72 -15.21
C ASP A 10 0.96 9.70 -14.38
N ARG A 11 0.85 9.68 -13.05
CA ARG A 11 1.98 9.50 -12.12
C ARG A 11 1.77 8.30 -11.22
N ILE A 12 2.87 7.61 -10.92
CA ILE A 12 2.92 6.54 -9.92
C ILE A 12 3.35 7.15 -8.59
N GLN A 13 2.59 6.88 -7.53
CA GLN A 13 2.95 7.21 -6.16
C GLN A 13 2.93 5.94 -5.31
N MET A 14 3.92 5.83 -4.42
CA MET A 14 4.08 4.70 -3.51
C MET A 14 4.02 5.21 -2.07
N PHE A 15 3.26 4.50 -1.23
CA PHE A 15 3.09 4.80 0.18
C PHE A 15 3.46 3.57 0.99
N GLU A 16 4.19 3.77 2.07
CA GLU A 16 4.60 2.72 3.00
C GLU A 16 3.85 2.88 4.32
N TYR A 17 3.35 1.76 4.84
CA TYR A 17 2.63 1.69 6.11
C TYR A 17 3.20 0.58 6.99
N GLU A 18 3.15 0.79 8.29
CA GLU A 18 3.66 -0.20 9.25
C GLU A 18 2.76 -1.43 9.28
N ASN A 19 1.44 -1.21 9.34
CA ASN A 19 0.44 -2.27 9.48
C ASN A 19 -0.66 -2.22 8.42
N ARG A 20 -1.42 -3.32 8.35
CA ARG A 20 -2.50 -3.52 7.38
C ARG A 20 -3.63 -2.52 7.52
N GLU A 21 -3.98 -2.17 8.75
CA GLU A 21 -5.17 -1.36 8.99
C GLU A 21 -4.97 0.10 8.58
N GLU A 22 -3.77 0.64 8.78
CA GLU A 22 -3.38 1.95 8.24
C GLU A 22 -3.48 1.97 6.71
N ALA A 23 -2.86 1.00 6.04
CA ALA A 23 -2.93 0.89 4.58
C ALA A 23 -4.40 0.78 4.09
N ARG A 24 -5.24 0.02 4.80
CA ARG A 24 -6.66 -0.19 4.46
C ARG A 24 -7.50 1.07 4.66
N ILE A 25 -7.21 1.89 5.66
CA ILE A 25 -7.89 3.17 5.88
C ILE A 25 -7.58 4.13 4.72
N GLU A 26 -6.31 4.24 4.32
CA GLU A 26 -5.90 5.12 3.23
C GLU A 26 -6.42 4.63 1.86
N LEU A 27 -6.43 3.31 1.65
CA LEU A 27 -7.05 2.70 0.46
C LEU A 27 -8.51 3.13 0.28
N LYS A 28 -9.29 3.17 1.37
CA LYS A 28 -10.71 3.61 1.32
C LYS A 28 -10.86 5.09 1.01
N LYS A 29 -9.85 5.91 1.31
CA LYS A 29 -9.82 7.36 1.00
C LYS A 29 -9.43 7.62 -0.45
N ALA A 30 -8.72 6.69 -1.11
CA ALA A 30 -8.27 6.81 -2.50
C ALA A 30 -9.39 6.68 -3.56
N LYS A 31 -10.60 7.21 -3.29
CA LYS A 31 -11.73 7.20 -4.22
C LYS A 31 -11.40 8.00 -5.48
N GLY A 32 -11.53 7.37 -6.65
CA GLY A 32 -11.24 7.99 -7.94
C GLY A 32 -9.83 7.73 -8.49
N CYS A 33 -8.98 7.03 -7.74
CA CYS A 33 -7.65 6.62 -8.21
C CYS A 33 -7.71 5.22 -8.83
N LYS A 34 -6.87 4.93 -9.83
CA LYS A 34 -6.63 3.55 -10.28
C LYS A 34 -5.54 2.94 -9.39
N ILE A 35 -5.89 1.94 -8.60
CA ILE A 35 -4.91 1.18 -7.80
C ILE A 35 -4.22 0.19 -8.75
N LEU A 36 -2.88 0.19 -8.79
CA LEU A 36 -2.13 -0.67 -9.71
C LEU A 36 -1.64 -1.97 -9.04
N SER A 37 -1.39 -1.96 -7.73
CA SER A 37 -0.99 -3.16 -7.00
C SER A 37 -1.10 -2.96 -5.49
N GLU A 38 -1.46 -4.05 -4.80
CA GLU A 38 -1.28 -4.24 -3.35
C GLU A 38 -0.08 -5.15 -3.15
N ILE A 39 0.96 -4.69 -2.44
CA ILE A 39 2.17 -5.49 -2.17
C ILE A 39 2.30 -5.67 -0.66
N ILE A 40 2.23 -6.93 -0.23
CA ILE A 40 2.40 -7.34 1.16
C ILE A 40 3.83 -7.84 1.33
N HIS A 41 4.68 -7.06 2.00
CA HIS A 41 5.98 -7.55 2.46
C HIS A 41 5.78 -8.29 3.78
N PHE A 42 5.56 -9.60 3.68
CA PHE A 42 5.78 -10.49 4.81
C PHE A 42 7.30 -10.59 4.98
N ARG A 43 7.89 -9.71 5.80
CA ARG A 43 9.13 -10.12 6.46
C ARG A 43 8.67 -11.16 7.46
N ASP A 44 8.77 -12.42 7.05
CA ASP A 44 8.97 -13.49 8.01
C ASP A 44 10.00 -12.96 8.99
N PHE A 45 9.63 -12.96 10.26
CA PHE A 45 10.65 -12.99 11.27
C PHE A 45 11.55 -14.17 10.90
N GLU A 46 12.76 -13.91 10.41
CA GLU A 46 13.88 -14.82 10.63
C GLU A 46 14.15 -14.84 12.15
N ASN A 47 13.19 -15.35 12.92
CA ASN A 47 13.40 -15.71 14.31
C ASN A 47 13.70 -17.21 14.29
N LYS A 48 14.99 -17.50 14.19
CA LYS A 48 15.63 -18.73 14.67
C LYS A 48 15.25 -19.03 16.11
#